data_AF-A0ABD6BI46-F1
#
_entry.id   AF-A0ABD6BI46-F1
#
_cell.length_a   1.000
_cell.length_b   1.000
_cell.length_c   1.000
_cell.angle_alpha   90.00
_cell.angle_beta   90.00
_cell.angle_gamma   90.00
#
_symmetry.space_group_name_H-M   'P 1'
#
loop_
_entity.id
_entity.type
_entity.pdbx_description
1 polymer ?
#
loop_
_entity_poly.entity_id
_entity_poly.type
_entity_poly.pdbx_seq_one_letter_code
_entity_poly.pdbx_strand_id
1 'polypeptide(L)' 'MYRAILPEGQVLCERYQHIDDGLELYDADDNFLAFVPYSNLHALLDEEVYEENDRSVM' A
#
# COMPACT_ATOMS: atom_id res chain seq x y z
N MET A 1 1.21 -7.48 5.52
CA MET A 1 0.44 -7.32 4.26
C MET A 1 0.14 -5.84 4.07
N TYR A 2 0.29 -5.29 2.86
CA TYR A 2 0.05 -3.88 2.57
C TYR A 2 -1.27 -3.65 1.84
N ARG A 3 -1.89 -2.49 2.08
CA ARG A 3 -3.11 -2.06 1.40
C ARG A 3 -2.95 -0.65 0.88
N ALA A 4 -2.96 -0.52 -0.44
CA ALA A 4 -2.98 0.76 -1.11
C ALA A 4 -4.43 1.25 -1.23
N ILE A 5 -4.71 2.43 -0.68
CA ILE A 5 -6.02 3.09 -0.80
C ILE A 5 -5.96 4.11 -1.94
N LEU A 6 -6.84 3.92 -2.91
CA LEU A 6 -7.03 4.76 -4.09
C LEU A 6 -8.45 5.36 -4.09
N PRO A 7 -8.67 6.46 -4.82
CA PRO A 7 -10.03 6.99 -5.02
C PRO A 7 -10.97 6.02 -5.75
N GLU A 8 -10.44 5.08 -6.55
CA GLU A 8 -11.23 4.10 -7.31
C GLU A 8 -11.44 2.77 -6.57
N GLY A 9 -10.80 2.58 -5.41
CA GLY A 9 -10.89 1.34 -4.64
C GLY A 9 -9.69 1.11 -3.72
N GLN A 10 -9.49 -0.15 -3.34
CA GLN A 10 -8.37 -0.57 -2.50
C GLN A 10 -7.66 -1.75 -3.15
N VAL A 11 -6.34 -1.76 -3.11
CA VAL A 11 -5.52 -2.88 -3.62
C VAL A 11 -4.78 -3.49 -2.45
N LEU A 12 -4.96 -4.80 -2.27
CA LEU A 12 -4.18 -5.59 -1.31
C LEU A 12 -2.90 -6.06 -2.02
N CYS A 13 -1.75 -5.93 -1.37
CA CYS A 13 -0.45 -6.30 -1.91
C CYS A 13 0.49 -6.76 -0.80
N GLU A 14 1.41 -7.66 -1.09
CA GLU A 14 2.39 -8.13 -0.09
C GLU A 14 3.72 -7.39 -0.19
N ARG A 15 4.05 -6.88 -1.37
CA ARG A 15 5.21 -6.04 -1.61
C ARG A 15 4.85 -4.82 -2.43
N TYR A 16 5.57 -3.74 -2.23
CA TYR A 16 5.51 -2.57 -3.10
C TYR A 16 6.93 -2.11 -3.45
N GLN A 17 7.07 -1.50 -4.60
CA GLN A 17 8.30 -0.89 -5.08
C GLN A 17 8.05 0.58 -5.40
N HIS A 18 8.84 1.45 -4.78
CA HIS A 18 8.85 2.86 -5.13
C HIS A 18 9.61 3.06 -6.44
N ILE A 19 8.96 3.69 -7.40
CA ILE A 19 9.57 4.17 -8.64
C ILE A 19 9.39 5.69 -8.73
N ASP A 20 10.02 6.32 -9.73
CA ASP A 20 9.95 7.77 -9.92
C ASP A 20 8.51 8.29 -10.12
N ASP A 21 7.66 7.51 -10.79
CA ASP A 21 6.30 7.94 -11.16
C ASP A 21 5.20 7.46 -10.18
N GLY A 22 5.54 6.57 -9.24
CA GLY A 22 4.55 5.95 -8.36
C GLY A 22 5.06 4.73 -7.59
N LEU A 23 4.11 3.85 -7.29
CA LEU A 23 4.29 2.61 -6.55
C LEU A 23 3.83 1.43 -7.40
N GLU A 24 4.69 0.46 -7.60
CA GLU A 24 4.34 -0.83 -8.20
C GLU A 24 4.02 -1.82 -7.08
N LEU A 25 2.86 -2.45 -7.14
CA LEU A 25 2.36 -3.39 -6.14
C LEU A 25 2.55 -4.83 -6.64
N TYR A 26 3.03 -5.69 -5.74
CA TYR A 26 3.34 -7.09 -6.00
C TYR A 26 2.72 -7.99 -4.95
N ASP A 27 2.41 -9.23 -5.36
CA ASP A 27 1.96 -10.30 -4.48
C ASP A 27 3.15 -11.06 -3.84
N ALA A 28 2.86 -12.07 -3.00
CA ALA A 28 3.84 -12.95 -2.33
C ALA A 28 4.83 -13.59 -3.31
N ASP A 29 4.34 -13.89 -4.51
CA ASP A 29 5.05 -14.61 -5.56
C ASP A 29 5.75 -13.65 -6.55
N ASP A 30 5.99 -12.40 -6.14
CA ASP A 30 6.56 -11.32 -6.98
C ASP A 30 5.72 -11.02 -8.25
N ASN A 31 4.46 -11.44 -8.28
CA ASN A 31 3.54 -11.17 -9.38
C ASN A 31 3.06 -9.71 -9.32
N PHE A 32 3.19 -8.99 -10.43
CA PHE A 32 2.72 -7.63 -10.55
C PHE A 32 1.19 -7.57 -10.44
N LEU A 33 0.69 -6.84 -9.44
CA LEU A 33 -0.74 -6.66 -9.18
C LEU A 33 -1.26 -5.40 -9.84
N ALA A 34 -0.63 -4.26 -9.55
CA ALA A 34 -1.08 -2.95 -10.02
C ALA A 34 0.02 -1.89 -9.91
N PHE A 35 -0.07 -0.86 -10.73
CA PHE A 35 0.72 0.37 -10.59
C PHE A 35 -0.17 1.50 -10.07
N VAL A 36 0.32 2.21 -9.05
CA VAL A 36 -0.35 3.33 -8.39
C VAL A 36 0.52 4.57 -8.50
N PRO A 37 0.15 5.57 -9.32
CA PRO A 37 0.88 6.83 -9.38
C PRO A 37 0.74 7.61 -8.08
N TYR A 38 1.78 8.35 -7.66
CA TYR A 38 1.74 9.12 -6.41
C TYR A 38 0.59 10.13 -6.36
N SER A 39 0.20 10.68 -7.52
CA SER A 39 -0.95 11.59 -7.64
C SER A 39 -2.27 10.96 -7.17
N ASN A 40 -2.38 9.63 -7.23
CA ASN A 40 -3.58 8.88 -6.85
C ASN A 40 -3.39 8.05 -5.56
N LEU A 41 -2.19 8.05 -4.98
CA LEU A 41 -1.92 7.33 -3.74
C LEU A 41 -2.45 8.14 -2.55
N HIS A 42 -3.54 7.68 -1.95
CA HIS A 42 -4.10 8.36 -0.78
C HIS A 42 -3.44 7.93 0.52
N ALA A 43 -3.23 6.62 0.68
CA ALA A 43 -2.49 6.04 1.81
C ALA A 43 -1.99 4.64 1.44
N LEU A 44 -0.81 4.28 1.95
CA LEU A 44 -0.33 2.91 1.99
C LEU A 44 -0.41 2.45 3.45
N LEU A 45 -1.28 1.48 3.74
CA LEU A 45 -1.43 0.91 5.06
C LEU A 45 -0.66 -0.39 5.14
N ASP A 46 0.14 -0.57 6.17
CA ASP A 46 0.66 -1.89 6.52
C ASP A 46 -0.26 -2.52 7.58
N GLU A 47 -0.74 -3.71 7.29
CA GLU A 47 -1.68 -4.46 8.13
C GLU A 47 -1.01 -4.96 9.43
N GLU A 48 0.33 -5.06 9.50
CA GLU A 48 1.04 -5.38 10.75
C GLU A 48 1.21 -4.14 11.65
N VAL A 49 1.36 -2.94 11.07
CA VAL A 49 1.49 -1.69 11.86
C VAL A 49 0.19 -1.30 12.60
N TYR A 50 -0.97 -1.77 12.15
CA TYR A 50 -2.23 -1.45 12.83
C TYR A 50 -2.51 -2.29 14.09
N GLU A 51 -1.78 -3.39 14.33
CA GLU A 51 -1.87 -4.11 15.61
C GLU A 51 -0.96 -3.51 16.71
N GLU A 52 0.03 -2.67 16.37
CA GLU A 52 0.95 -2.04 17.33
C GLU A 52 0.80 -0.52 17.47
N ASN A 53 -0.33 0.05 17.06
CA ASN A 53 -0.71 1.43 17.44
C ASN A 53 -2.01 1.46 18.25
N ASP A 54 -2.05 0.59 19.26
CA ASP A 54 -2.79 0.88 20.50
C ASP A 54 -2.27 2.21 21.06
N ARG A 55 -3.12 3.23 21.04
CA ARG A 55 -3.05 4.43 21.89
C ARG A 55 -1.77 5.28 21.79
N SER A 56 -1.81 6.30 20.93
CA SER A 56 -1.44 7.66 21.35
C SER A 56 -1.87 8.70 20.32
N VAL A 57 -3.05 9.27 20.51
CA VAL A 57 -3.27 10.67 20.16
C VAL A 57 -3.65 11.37 21.47
N MET A 58 -2.75 12.27 21.86
CA MET A 58 -2.76 13.07 23.09
C MET A 58 -3.78 14.21 23.01
#